data_AF-X1TWU9-F1
#
_entry.id   AF-X1TWU9-F1
#
_cell.length_a   1.000
_cell.length_b   1.000
_cell.length_c   1.000
_cell.angle_alpha   90.00
_cell.angle_beta   90.00
_cell.angle_gamma   90.00
#
_symmetry.space_group_name_H-M   'P 1'
#
loop_
_entity.id
_entity.type
_entity.pdbx_description
1 polymer ?
#
loop_
_entity_poly.entity_id
_entity_poly.type
_entity_poly.pdbx_seq_one_letter_code
_entity_poly.pdbx_strand_id
1 'polypeptide(L)'
;GLNSPLNGVINTMTYKTILGTGTGIGELGTLTYSGGYIKGKFERWINNIGTHHFPVGASNPQRMWITLNGLITGGTLIAEFIPSDPGNNGLSLDDAGTTIYNTFVEGYWSIDDQNGFNLGPNNFDLQLDGVGFTSFPIDVNTRILARPDDVSNWVAEGAHLAGIGTTAKRTTLITLPAQYAWGDDTNCTKPVTSVITGTSDVCVSQTAVTYFVVDNPSNTYSWTIIGGDQASGSNTNSITVDWGATGMDGASVSVVETNDCTNGAPVTLPVIIHPVPPESIA
;
A
#
# COMPACT_ATOMS: atom_id res chain seq x y z
N GLY A 1 28.07 8.88 7.64
CA GLY A 1 27.14 7.75 7.81
C GLY A 1 26.12 8.12 8.87
N LEU A 2 24.84 8.17 8.49
CA LEU A 2 23.73 8.35 9.43
C LEU A 2 23.48 7.00 10.13
N ASN A 3 23.86 6.90 11.40
CA ASN A 3 23.33 5.88 12.32
C ASN A 3 22.07 6.47 12.96
N SER A 4 20.93 6.37 12.29
CA SER A 4 19.65 6.77 12.89
C SER A 4 18.93 5.53 13.41
N PRO A 5 18.67 5.41 14.73
CA PRO A 5 17.71 4.42 15.21
C PRO A 5 16.33 4.80 14.65
N LEU A 6 15.74 3.93 13.84
CA LEU A 6 14.34 4.11 13.45
C LEU A 6 13.47 3.79 14.68
N ASN A 7 12.86 4.85 15.21
CA ASN A 7 11.84 4.83 16.26
C ASN A 7 10.84 5.94 15.95
N GLY A 8 9.85 5.66 15.11
CA GLY A 8 8.88 6.64 14.60
C GLY A 8 8.61 6.51 13.10
N VAL A 9 7.79 7.41 12.56
CA VAL A 9 7.44 7.43 11.13
C VAL A 9 8.26 8.50 10.41
N ILE A 10 9.01 8.10 9.38
CA ILE A 10 9.69 9.05 8.47
C ILE A 10 8.82 9.20 7.23
N ASN A 11 8.21 10.38 7.02
CA ASN A 11 7.45 10.66 5.81
C ASN A 11 8.34 11.36 4.77
N THR A 12 8.57 10.69 3.64
CA THR A 12 9.45 11.18 2.58
C THR A 12 8.73 11.99 1.51
N MET A 13 7.39 11.96 1.49
CA MET A 13 6.58 12.55 0.42
C MET A 13 7.07 12.10 -0.97
N THR A 14 7.50 13.02 -1.82
CA THR A 14 8.05 12.73 -3.16
C THR A 14 9.55 12.43 -3.17
N TYR A 15 10.23 12.59 -2.05
CA TYR A 15 11.67 12.32 -1.90
C TYR A 15 11.92 10.87 -1.46
N LYS A 16 13.18 10.54 -1.17
CA LYS A 16 13.59 9.24 -0.64
C LYS A 16 14.51 9.39 0.56
N THR A 17 14.45 8.44 1.48
CA THR A 17 15.47 8.24 2.51
C THR A 17 16.55 7.31 1.96
N ILE A 18 17.83 7.66 2.13
CA ILE A 18 18.96 6.88 1.60
C ILE A 18 19.81 6.35 2.75
N LEU A 19 20.09 5.05 2.75
CA LEU A 19 21.06 4.41 3.63
C LEU A 19 22.31 4.04 2.85
N GLY A 20 23.41 4.71 3.21
CA GLY A 20 24.71 4.54 2.57
C GLY A 20 25.00 5.58 1.49
N THR A 21 26.20 5.52 0.93
CA THR A 21 26.71 6.43 -0.11
C THR A 21 27.42 5.72 -1.25
N GLY A 22 27.58 4.40 -1.19
CA GLY A 22 28.35 3.62 -2.15
C GLY A 22 28.52 2.15 -1.75
N THR A 23 29.25 1.39 -2.56
CA THR A 23 29.54 -0.04 -2.36
C THR A 23 30.93 -0.31 -1.77
N GLY A 24 31.72 0.74 -1.51
CA GLY A 24 33.04 0.65 -0.90
C GLY A 24 33.01 0.34 0.59
N ILE A 25 34.19 0.10 1.16
CA ILE A 25 34.36 -0.19 2.59
C ILE A 25 33.86 1.00 3.41
N GLY A 26 32.87 0.76 4.27
CA GLY A 26 32.27 1.79 5.13
C GLY A 26 31.18 2.63 4.47
N GLU A 27 30.86 2.40 3.19
CA GLU A 27 29.91 3.23 2.44
C GLU A 27 28.46 2.72 2.49
N LEU A 28 28.22 1.46 2.82
CA LEU A 28 26.86 0.85 2.81
C LEU A 28 25.89 1.48 3.83
N GLY A 29 26.42 2.06 4.91
CA GLY A 29 25.64 2.44 6.07
C GLY A 29 25.15 1.23 6.90
N THR A 30 24.68 1.51 8.11
CA THR A 30 24.16 0.49 9.03
C THR A 30 22.74 0.88 9.43
N LEU A 31 21.79 -0.05 9.29
CA LEU A 31 20.44 0.11 9.81
C LEU A 31 20.32 -0.57 11.17
N THR A 32 20.20 0.22 12.24
CA THR A 32 19.77 -0.29 13.54
C THR A 32 18.28 -0.02 13.69
N TYR A 33 17.47 -1.07 13.53
CA TYR A 33 16.01 -0.96 13.57
C TYR A 33 15.49 -1.32 14.96
N SER A 34 14.76 -0.38 15.59
CA SER A 34 14.09 -0.58 16.89
C SER A 34 12.57 -0.42 16.83
N GLY A 35 12.02 0.11 15.74
CA GLY A 35 10.59 0.30 15.53
C GLY A 35 10.28 1.29 14.39
N GLY A 36 9.00 1.57 14.17
CA GLY A 36 8.58 2.55 13.17
C GLY A 36 8.69 2.09 11.71
N TYR A 37 8.54 3.01 10.77
CA TYR A 37 8.65 2.74 9.34
C TYR A 37 8.87 4.02 8.52
N ILE A 38 9.26 3.84 7.27
CA ILE A 38 9.42 4.88 6.27
C ILE A 38 8.17 4.89 5.40
N LYS A 39 7.45 6.01 5.40
CA LYS A 39 6.34 6.29 4.51
C LYS A 39 6.88 6.94 3.23
N GLY A 40 6.82 6.18 2.14
CA GLY A 40 7.43 6.48 0.85
C GLY A 40 8.74 5.73 0.61
N LYS A 41 9.64 6.30 -0.21
CA LYS A 41 10.78 5.56 -0.76
C LYS A 41 11.96 5.43 0.21
N PHE A 42 12.47 4.20 0.34
CA PHE A 42 13.70 3.89 1.06
C PHE A 42 14.73 3.22 0.15
N GLU A 43 15.81 3.94 -0.13
CA GLU A 43 16.96 3.46 -0.90
C GLU A 43 18.06 2.93 0.02
N ARG A 44 18.60 1.77 -0.29
CA ARG A 44 19.67 1.12 0.48
C ARG A 44 20.79 0.68 -0.43
N TRP A 45 22.02 1.08 -0.11
CA TRP A 45 23.24 0.54 -0.73
C TRP A 45 23.51 -0.89 -0.25
N ILE A 46 23.80 -1.78 -1.20
CA ILE A 46 24.00 -3.22 -1.00
C ILE A 46 25.19 -3.68 -1.85
N ASN A 47 26.14 -4.40 -1.27
CA ASN A 47 27.25 -5.03 -1.99
C ASN A 47 27.48 -6.50 -1.62
N ASN A 48 26.58 -7.09 -0.85
CA ASN A 48 26.72 -8.42 -0.29
C ASN A 48 25.41 -9.20 -0.35
N ILE A 49 25.55 -10.53 -0.42
CA ILE A 49 24.44 -11.48 -0.28
C ILE A 49 23.89 -11.48 1.16
N GLY A 50 22.75 -12.15 1.35
CA GLY A 50 22.07 -12.28 2.64
C GLY A 50 20.88 -11.33 2.78
N THR A 51 20.34 -11.28 3.99
CA THR A 51 19.08 -10.59 4.28
C THR A 51 19.27 -9.09 4.50
N HIS A 52 18.48 -8.29 3.78
CA HIS A 52 18.40 -6.85 3.89
C HIS A 52 16.98 -6.43 4.30
N HIS A 53 16.88 -5.59 5.33
CA HIS A 53 15.61 -5.12 5.87
C HIS A 53 15.24 -3.74 5.31
N PHE A 54 13.99 -3.63 4.84
CA PHE A 54 13.35 -2.42 4.36
C PHE A 54 12.14 -2.12 5.26
N PRO A 55 12.29 -1.22 6.26
CA PRO A 55 11.20 -0.86 7.15
C PRO A 55 10.26 0.15 6.49
N VAL A 56 9.69 -0.19 5.34
CA VAL A 56 8.70 0.63 4.64
C VAL A 56 7.30 0.43 5.20
N GLY A 57 6.37 1.34 4.88
CA GLY A 57 4.98 1.23 5.28
C GLY A 57 4.14 2.45 4.90
N ALA A 58 2.86 2.44 5.23
CA ALA A 58 1.92 3.53 4.98
C ALA A 58 1.27 4.06 6.27
N SER A 59 0.18 3.44 6.71
CA SER A 59 -0.45 3.71 8.02
C SER A 59 0.04 2.74 9.09
N ASN A 60 0.57 1.58 8.66
CA ASN A 60 1.14 0.54 9.49
C ASN A 60 2.56 0.18 8.94
N PRO A 61 3.39 -0.54 9.70
CA PRO A 61 4.70 -0.98 9.23
C PRO A 61 4.57 -2.21 8.30
N GLN A 62 4.40 -1.99 6.99
CA GLN A 62 4.44 -3.06 5.99
C GLN A 62 5.87 -3.45 5.61
N ARG A 63 6.59 -4.04 6.55
CA ARG A 63 8.03 -4.28 6.41
C ARG A 63 8.32 -5.37 5.39
N MET A 64 9.50 -5.28 4.80
CA MET A 64 9.99 -6.26 3.85
C MET A 64 11.42 -6.68 4.20
N TRP A 65 11.69 -7.97 4.04
CA TRP A 65 13.03 -8.53 4.03
C TRP A 65 13.28 -9.22 2.70
N ILE A 66 14.37 -8.84 2.05
CA ILE A 66 14.87 -9.51 0.86
C ILE A 66 16.16 -10.24 1.21
N THR A 67 16.25 -11.52 0.90
CA THR A 67 17.46 -12.32 1.08
C THR A 67 18.06 -12.61 -0.28
N LEU A 68 19.18 -11.96 -0.61
CA LEU A 68 19.87 -12.17 -1.87
C LEU A 68 20.67 -13.47 -1.80
N ASN A 69 20.39 -14.43 -2.66
CA ASN A 69 21.09 -15.73 -2.68
C ASN A 69 22.30 -15.74 -3.62
N GLY A 70 22.49 -14.65 -4.36
CA GLY A 70 23.68 -14.36 -5.15
C GLY A 70 23.66 -12.90 -5.60
N LEU A 71 24.81 -12.36 -6.03
CA LEU A 71 24.95 -10.98 -6.48
C LEU A 71 26.14 -10.88 -7.43
N ILE A 72 25.97 -10.27 -8.60
CA ILE A 72 27.07 -10.03 -9.55
C ILE A 72 27.77 -8.71 -9.22
N THR A 73 27.00 -7.64 -8.98
CA THR A 73 27.56 -6.33 -8.60
C THR A 73 26.60 -5.61 -7.66
N GLY A 74 27.18 -4.93 -6.67
CA GLY A 74 26.44 -4.12 -5.72
C GLY A 74 25.94 -2.80 -6.33
N GLY A 75 24.95 -2.21 -5.69
CA GLY A 75 24.34 -0.93 -6.05
C GLY A 75 23.29 -0.59 -5.01
N THR A 76 22.13 -0.11 -5.43
CA THR A 76 21.02 0.18 -4.50
C THR A 76 19.75 -0.55 -4.87
N LEU A 77 19.00 -0.96 -3.86
CA LEU A 77 17.58 -1.27 -3.99
C LEU A 77 16.77 -0.16 -3.36
N ILE A 78 15.68 0.24 -4.01
CA ILE A 78 14.73 1.24 -3.54
C ILE A 78 13.41 0.53 -3.28
N ALA A 79 12.98 0.47 -2.03
CA ALA A 79 11.71 -0.11 -1.66
C ALA A 79 10.68 0.96 -1.30
N GLU A 80 9.43 0.68 -1.60
CA GLU A 80 8.26 1.46 -1.15
C GLU A 80 7.08 0.52 -0.92
N PHE A 81 6.26 0.81 0.09
CA PHE A 81 4.92 0.24 0.19
C PHE A 81 3.92 1.23 -0.36
N ILE A 82 3.13 0.80 -1.35
CA ILE A 82 2.16 1.63 -2.06
C ILE A 82 0.76 1.24 -1.56
N PRO A 83 0.06 2.11 -0.81
CA PRO A 83 -1.23 1.81 -0.19
C PRO A 83 -2.39 2.01 -1.18
N SER A 84 -2.34 1.30 -2.31
CA SER A 84 -3.37 1.34 -3.34
C SER A 84 -3.63 -0.06 -3.87
N ASP A 85 -4.87 -0.34 -4.28
CA ASP A 85 -5.25 -1.65 -4.82
C ASP A 85 -4.31 -2.09 -5.95
N PRO A 86 -3.57 -3.21 -5.79
CA PRO A 86 -2.73 -3.75 -6.85
C PRO A 86 -3.50 -4.27 -8.06
N GLY A 87 -4.81 -4.51 -7.93
CA GLY A 87 -5.65 -5.11 -8.96
C GLY A 87 -5.39 -6.62 -9.14
N ASN A 88 -6.22 -7.25 -9.99
CA ASN A 88 -6.24 -8.70 -10.21
C ASN A 88 -5.76 -9.11 -11.62
N ASN A 89 -4.95 -8.29 -12.29
CA ASN A 89 -4.49 -8.58 -13.66
C ASN A 89 -3.84 -9.97 -13.75
N GLY A 90 -4.36 -10.84 -14.62
CA GLY A 90 -3.87 -12.21 -14.79
C GLY A 90 -4.40 -13.25 -13.80
N LEU A 91 -5.24 -12.86 -12.82
CA LEU A 91 -5.91 -13.81 -11.94
C LEU A 91 -7.21 -14.34 -12.58
N SER A 92 -7.63 -15.58 -12.33
CA SER A 92 -7.04 -16.55 -11.40
C SER A 92 -5.74 -17.18 -11.87
N LEU A 93 -4.85 -17.52 -10.93
CA LEU A 93 -3.52 -18.10 -11.19
C LEU A 93 -3.29 -19.33 -10.30
N ASP A 94 -2.84 -20.45 -10.88
CA ASP A 94 -2.42 -21.62 -10.10
C ASP A 94 -0.98 -21.48 -9.59
N ASP A 95 -0.78 -21.68 -8.28
CA ASP A 95 0.51 -21.72 -7.62
C ASP A 95 0.68 -23.04 -6.85
N ALA A 96 1.22 -24.03 -7.56
CA ALA A 96 1.48 -25.38 -7.06
C ALA A 96 0.23 -26.08 -6.49
N GLY A 97 -0.92 -25.92 -7.15
CA GLY A 97 -2.20 -26.55 -6.78
C GLY A 97 -3.10 -25.68 -5.89
N THR A 98 -2.64 -24.49 -5.49
CA THR A 98 -3.49 -23.47 -4.87
C THR A 98 -3.81 -22.40 -5.91
N THR A 99 -5.09 -22.28 -6.26
CA THR A 99 -5.55 -21.21 -7.16
C THR A 99 -5.73 -19.91 -6.38
N ILE A 100 -5.08 -18.86 -6.86
CA ILE A 100 -5.17 -17.49 -6.35
C ILE A 100 -6.18 -16.72 -7.18
N TYR A 101 -7.19 -16.15 -6.51
CA TYR A 101 -8.30 -15.45 -7.17
C TYR A 101 -8.24 -13.94 -6.99
N ASN A 102 -7.71 -13.47 -5.86
CA ASN A 102 -7.72 -12.05 -5.50
C ASN A 102 -6.38 -11.59 -4.97
N THR A 103 -6.08 -10.30 -5.16
CA THR A 103 -5.08 -9.60 -4.38
C THR A 103 -5.70 -8.85 -3.20
N PHE A 104 -4.91 -8.69 -2.14
CA PHE A 104 -5.27 -7.81 -1.00
C PHE A 104 -5.33 -6.35 -1.47
N VAL A 105 -6.37 -5.61 -1.06
CA VAL A 105 -6.62 -4.24 -1.56
C VAL A 105 -5.79 -3.17 -0.85
N GLU A 106 -5.21 -3.50 0.30
CA GLU A 106 -4.49 -2.54 1.15
C GLU A 106 -3.20 -2.03 0.52
N GLY A 107 -2.61 -2.77 -0.40
CA GLY A 107 -1.45 -2.31 -1.14
C GLY A 107 -0.49 -3.40 -1.61
N TYR A 108 0.63 -2.93 -2.11
CA TYR A 108 1.71 -3.76 -2.64
C TYR A 108 3.07 -3.11 -2.38
N TRP A 109 4.12 -3.92 -2.45
CA TRP A 109 5.50 -3.46 -2.35
C TRP A 109 6.06 -3.24 -3.75
N SER A 110 6.84 -2.17 -3.94
CA SER A 110 7.62 -1.93 -5.15
C SER A 110 9.10 -1.95 -4.79
N ILE A 111 9.91 -2.61 -5.62
CA ILE A 111 11.36 -2.60 -5.55
C ILE A 111 11.92 -2.19 -6.91
N ASP A 112 12.66 -1.08 -6.92
CA ASP A 112 13.52 -0.67 -8.03
C ASP A 112 14.99 -0.97 -7.70
N ASP A 113 15.80 -1.21 -8.72
CA ASP A 113 17.25 -1.31 -8.63
C ASP A 113 17.94 -0.12 -9.33
N GLN A 114 19.00 0.40 -8.71
CA GLN A 114 19.75 1.55 -9.24
C GLN A 114 21.24 1.42 -8.92
N ASN A 115 22.03 2.39 -9.41
CA ASN A 115 23.44 2.55 -9.05
C ASN A 115 24.32 1.31 -9.31
N GLY A 116 24.03 0.61 -10.41
CA GLY A 116 24.83 -0.55 -10.85
C GLY A 116 24.50 -1.86 -10.14
N PHE A 117 23.43 -1.91 -9.35
CA PHE A 117 22.94 -3.16 -8.77
C PHE A 117 22.69 -4.18 -9.88
N ASN A 118 23.21 -5.38 -9.72
CA ASN A 118 23.06 -6.44 -10.70
C ASN A 118 22.96 -7.79 -10.00
N LEU A 119 21.73 -8.29 -9.92
CA LEU A 119 21.46 -9.63 -9.41
C LEU A 119 22.00 -10.72 -10.35
N GLY A 120 22.01 -10.46 -11.66
CA GLY A 120 22.38 -11.43 -12.69
C GLY A 120 21.43 -12.63 -12.73
N PRO A 121 21.93 -13.86 -12.96
CA PRO A 121 21.10 -15.07 -13.02
C PRO A 121 20.73 -15.61 -11.63
N ASN A 122 21.09 -14.90 -10.57
CA ASN A 122 20.83 -15.34 -9.20
C ASN A 122 19.36 -15.09 -8.83
N ASN A 123 18.95 -15.67 -7.71
CA ASN A 123 17.60 -15.51 -7.16
C ASN A 123 17.65 -14.84 -5.78
N PHE A 124 16.48 -14.54 -5.25
CA PHE A 124 16.31 -14.00 -3.90
C PHE A 124 15.05 -14.57 -3.25
N ASP A 125 15.00 -14.44 -1.92
CA ASP A 125 13.83 -14.79 -1.14
C ASP A 125 13.18 -13.52 -0.60
N LEU A 126 11.86 -13.54 -0.46
CA LEU A 126 11.08 -12.47 0.14
C LEU A 126 10.34 -12.95 1.38
N GLN A 127 10.38 -12.12 2.41
CA GLN A 127 9.42 -12.12 3.50
C GLN A 127 8.76 -10.75 3.54
N LEU A 128 7.44 -10.74 3.45
CA LEU A 128 6.61 -9.53 3.51
C LEU A 128 5.76 -9.59 4.79
N ASP A 129 5.59 -8.45 5.45
CA ASP A 129 4.78 -8.31 6.66
C ASP A 129 3.60 -7.37 6.37
N GLY A 130 2.40 -7.92 6.24
CA GLY A 130 1.19 -7.19 5.87
C GLY A 130 0.41 -6.70 7.09
N VAL A 131 1.08 -6.12 8.08
CA VAL A 131 0.40 -5.51 9.22
C VAL A 131 -0.64 -4.51 8.72
N GLY A 132 -1.87 -4.64 9.22
CA GLY A 132 -3.00 -3.80 8.83
C GLY A 132 -3.75 -4.28 7.60
N PHE A 133 -3.38 -5.42 7.01
CA PHE A 133 -4.18 -6.08 5.99
C PHE A 133 -5.36 -6.80 6.63
N THR A 134 -6.54 -6.63 6.03
CA THR A 134 -7.85 -7.01 6.57
C THR A 134 -8.84 -7.47 5.50
N SER A 135 -8.55 -7.28 4.21
CA SER A 135 -9.45 -7.68 3.13
C SER A 135 -9.62 -9.19 3.09
N PHE A 136 -8.55 -9.95 3.28
CA PHE A 136 -8.62 -11.40 3.39
C PHE A 136 -7.95 -11.90 4.66
N PRO A 137 -8.31 -13.09 5.16
CA PRO A 137 -7.54 -13.75 6.21
C PRO A 137 -6.08 -13.91 5.80
N ILE A 138 -5.16 -13.61 6.73
CA ILE A 138 -3.75 -13.90 6.55
C ILE A 138 -3.49 -15.27 7.15
N ASP A 139 -3.11 -16.24 6.31
CA ASP A 139 -2.89 -17.61 6.73
C ASP A 139 -1.76 -18.28 5.94
N VAL A 140 -1.65 -19.61 6.08
CA VAL A 140 -0.60 -20.40 5.41
C VAL A 140 -0.76 -20.47 3.90
N ASN A 141 -1.94 -20.09 3.36
CA ASN A 141 -2.24 -20.07 1.94
C ASN A 141 -2.01 -18.70 1.29
N THR A 142 -1.85 -17.61 2.07
CA THR A 142 -1.52 -16.29 1.52
C THR A 142 -0.24 -16.34 0.68
N ARG A 143 -0.33 -15.96 -0.60
CA ARG A 143 0.79 -16.03 -1.56
C ARG A 143 1.45 -14.68 -1.77
N ILE A 144 2.75 -14.69 -2.05
CA ILE A 144 3.41 -13.55 -2.69
C ILE A 144 3.33 -13.74 -4.20
N LEU A 145 2.82 -12.72 -4.89
CA LEU A 145 2.79 -12.61 -6.35
C LEU A 145 3.81 -11.56 -6.80
N ALA A 146 4.33 -11.70 -8.02
CA ALA A 146 5.26 -10.74 -8.62
C ALA A 146 4.73 -10.24 -9.96
N ARG A 147 5.09 -9.01 -10.33
CA ARG A 147 4.94 -8.48 -11.70
C ARG A 147 6.00 -7.40 -11.94
N PRO A 148 6.52 -7.23 -13.16
CA PRO A 148 7.54 -6.21 -13.44
C PRO A 148 7.00 -4.77 -13.36
N ASP A 149 5.73 -4.55 -13.69
CA ASP A 149 5.08 -3.23 -13.72
C ASP A 149 3.56 -3.33 -13.50
N ASP A 150 2.87 -2.19 -13.45
CA ASP A 150 1.43 -2.08 -13.15
C ASP A 150 0.50 -2.60 -14.26
N VAL A 151 1.00 -2.70 -15.49
CA VAL A 151 0.24 -3.22 -16.64
C VAL A 151 0.41 -4.73 -16.82
N SER A 152 1.45 -5.32 -16.24
CA SER A 152 1.73 -6.74 -16.34
C SER A 152 0.78 -7.60 -15.50
N ASN A 153 0.56 -8.82 -15.98
CA ASN A 153 -0.16 -9.84 -15.22
C ASN A 153 0.66 -10.29 -14.00
N TRP A 154 -0.03 -10.58 -12.91
CA TRP A 154 0.58 -11.25 -11.77
C TRP A 154 1.08 -12.64 -12.15
N VAL A 155 2.25 -12.99 -11.65
CA VAL A 155 2.83 -14.33 -11.75
C VAL A 155 3.20 -14.86 -10.36
N ALA A 156 3.28 -16.18 -10.26
CA ALA A 156 3.78 -16.90 -9.10
C ALA A 156 5.10 -17.55 -9.53
N GLU A 157 6.22 -17.07 -8.99
CA GLU A 157 7.56 -17.51 -9.36
C GLU A 157 8.34 -18.05 -8.16
N GLY A 158 9.22 -19.02 -8.38
CA GLY A 158 9.88 -19.68 -7.24
C GLY A 158 8.88 -20.45 -6.36
N ALA A 159 9.23 -20.68 -5.09
CA ALA A 159 8.49 -21.58 -4.20
C ALA A 159 7.80 -20.84 -3.05
N HIS A 160 6.52 -21.15 -2.84
CA HIS A 160 5.76 -20.70 -1.66
C HIS A 160 6.32 -21.31 -0.37
N LEU A 161 6.34 -20.51 0.69
CA LEU A 161 6.57 -20.97 2.06
C LEU A 161 5.46 -20.45 2.97
N ALA A 162 4.93 -21.34 3.81
CA ALA A 162 3.86 -20.97 4.75
C ALA A 162 4.30 -19.81 5.67
N GLY A 163 3.44 -18.78 5.70
CA GLY A 163 3.55 -17.63 6.57
C GLY A 163 3.33 -17.95 8.05
N ILE A 164 3.74 -17.03 8.93
CA ILE A 164 3.38 -17.06 10.36
C ILE A 164 2.89 -15.67 10.77
N GLY A 165 1.74 -15.61 11.44
CA GLY A 165 1.15 -14.34 11.87
C GLY A 165 0.82 -13.48 10.66
N THR A 166 1.34 -12.26 10.63
CA THR A 166 1.14 -11.28 9.54
C THR A 166 2.20 -11.37 8.45
N THR A 167 2.85 -12.52 8.27
CA THR A 167 3.93 -12.64 7.27
C THR A 167 3.59 -13.64 6.18
N ALA A 168 3.93 -13.31 4.93
CA ALA A 168 3.97 -14.23 3.80
C ALA A 168 5.43 -14.40 3.34
N LYS A 169 5.78 -15.58 2.82
CA LYS A 169 7.16 -15.91 2.42
C LYS A 169 7.19 -16.62 1.09
N ARG A 170 8.22 -16.32 0.30
CA ARG A 170 8.47 -16.97 -0.99
C ARG A 170 9.96 -17.00 -1.25
N THR A 171 10.45 -18.11 -1.82
CA THR A 171 11.88 -18.31 -2.09
C THR A 171 12.14 -18.42 -3.58
N THR A 172 13.40 -18.22 -3.96
CA THR A 172 13.90 -18.39 -5.34
C THR A 172 13.16 -17.54 -6.39
N LEU A 173 12.76 -16.32 -6.02
CA LEU A 173 12.25 -15.32 -6.94
C LEU A 173 13.36 -14.79 -7.85
N ILE A 174 12.99 -14.32 -9.03
CA ILE A 174 13.93 -13.87 -10.07
C ILE A 174 13.53 -12.53 -10.69
N THR A 175 12.27 -12.11 -10.61
CA THR A 175 11.81 -10.85 -11.20
C THR A 175 12.19 -9.70 -10.28
N LEU A 176 13.14 -8.89 -10.72
CA LEU A 176 13.63 -7.68 -10.06
C LEU A 176 14.23 -6.75 -11.14
N PRO A 177 13.86 -5.45 -11.22
CA PRO A 177 12.90 -4.73 -10.39
C PRO A 177 11.46 -5.25 -10.60
N ALA A 178 10.60 -5.06 -9.59
CA ALA A 178 9.24 -5.58 -9.62
C ALA A 178 8.31 -4.94 -8.57
N GLN A 179 7.02 -5.23 -8.73
CA GLN A 179 5.99 -5.08 -7.71
C GLN A 179 5.63 -6.45 -7.14
N TYR A 180 5.34 -6.48 -5.84
CA TYR A 180 4.91 -7.68 -5.12
C TYR A 180 3.64 -7.40 -4.36
N ALA A 181 2.61 -8.21 -4.57
CA ALA A 181 1.36 -8.14 -3.85
C ALA A 181 1.09 -9.46 -3.13
N TRP A 182 0.18 -9.42 -2.16
CA TRP A 182 -0.35 -10.63 -1.57
C TRP A 182 -1.56 -11.12 -2.36
N GLY A 183 -1.62 -12.43 -2.53
CA GLY A 183 -2.71 -13.16 -3.18
C GLY A 183 -3.45 -14.05 -2.19
N ASP A 184 -4.76 -14.15 -2.39
CA ASP A 184 -5.71 -14.94 -1.61
C ASP A 184 -6.39 -16.02 -2.48
N ASP A 185 -6.72 -17.17 -1.87
CA ASP A 185 -7.29 -18.35 -2.52
C ASP A 185 -8.82 -18.45 -2.43
N THR A 186 -9.50 -17.44 -1.86
CA THR A 186 -10.96 -17.38 -1.80
C THR A 186 -11.53 -17.11 -3.18
N ASN A 187 -12.29 -18.08 -3.71
CA ASN A 187 -12.98 -17.96 -4.99
C ASN A 187 -14.23 -17.07 -4.89
N CYS A 188 -14.01 -15.76 -4.85
CA CYS A 188 -15.04 -14.73 -4.90
C CYS A 188 -14.48 -13.49 -5.60
N THR A 189 -15.32 -12.46 -5.80
CA THR A 189 -14.89 -11.21 -6.44
C THR A 189 -14.97 -10.08 -5.42
N LYS A 190 -13.83 -9.44 -5.16
CA LYS A 190 -13.76 -8.25 -4.32
C LYS A 190 -14.51 -7.06 -4.96
N PRO A 191 -15.12 -6.16 -4.17
CA PRO A 191 -15.77 -4.96 -4.71
C PRO A 191 -14.79 -4.07 -5.47
N VAL A 192 -15.28 -3.43 -6.54
CA VAL A 192 -14.59 -2.34 -7.25
C VAL A 192 -15.44 -1.10 -7.13
N THR A 193 -15.10 -0.27 -6.14
CA THR A 193 -15.88 0.93 -5.83
C THR A 193 -15.62 2.01 -6.86
N SER A 194 -16.71 2.60 -7.38
CA SER A 194 -16.59 3.72 -8.31
C SER A 194 -16.01 4.95 -7.62
N VAL A 195 -15.55 5.92 -8.42
CA VAL A 195 -15.28 7.26 -7.89
C VAL A 195 -16.51 7.84 -7.18
N ILE A 196 -16.29 8.61 -6.11
CA ILE A 196 -17.35 9.34 -5.42
C ILE A 196 -17.79 10.50 -6.31
N THR A 197 -19.11 10.62 -6.52
CA THR A 197 -19.75 11.77 -7.16
C THR A 197 -20.32 12.70 -6.10
N GLY A 198 -19.92 13.97 -6.14
CA GLY A 198 -20.34 15.04 -5.23
C GLY A 198 -19.47 16.28 -5.43
N THR A 199 -19.78 17.38 -4.73
CA THR A 199 -18.97 18.61 -4.83
C THR A 199 -17.67 18.50 -4.03
N SER A 200 -16.55 18.92 -4.62
CA SER A 200 -15.24 19.06 -3.96
C SER A 200 -15.09 20.38 -3.19
N ASP A 201 -16.03 21.30 -3.36
CA ASP A 201 -15.97 22.64 -2.80
C ASP A 201 -17.30 22.95 -2.12
N VAL A 202 -17.22 23.37 -0.86
CA VAL A 202 -18.39 23.69 -0.03
C VAL A 202 -18.13 24.94 0.80
N CYS A 203 -19.19 25.64 1.18
CA CYS A 203 -19.09 26.71 2.16
C CYS A 203 -19.17 26.14 3.58
N VAL A 204 -18.64 26.88 4.55
CA VAL A 204 -18.89 26.57 5.96
C VAL A 204 -20.38 26.44 6.26
N SER A 205 -20.72 25.49 7.13
CA SER A 205 -22.10 25.21 7.58
C SER A 205 -23.07 24.82 6.46
N GLN A 206 -22.58 24.41 5.29
CA GLN A 206 -23.43 23.88 4.24
C GLN A 206 -23.97 22.49 4.63
N THR A 207 -25.29 22.33 4.58
CA THR A 207 -25.98 21.11 5.02
C THR A 207 -26.55 20.30 3.86
N ALA A 208 -26.83 19.02 4.13
CA ALA A 208 -27.46 18.07 3.22
C ALA A 208 -26.76 17.92 1.86
N VAL A 209 -25.42 18.05 1.83
CA VAL A 209 -24.64 17.91 0.59
C VAL A 209 -24.53 16.44 0.21
N THR A 210 -25.04 16.06 -0.97
CA THR A 210 -25.09 14.67 -1.42
C THR A 210 -23.74 14.19 -1.97
N TYR A 211 -23.35 12.98 -1.54
CA TYR A 211 -22.24 12.22 -2.09
C TYR A 211 -22.69 10.79 -2.36
N PHE A 212 -22.31 10.22 -3.50
CA PHE A 212 -22.69 8.84 -3.84
C PHE A 212 -21.64 8.13 -4.68
N VAL A 213 -21.71 6.81 -4.67
CA VAL A 213 -21.03 5.91 -5.61
C VAL A 213 -22.06 5.13 -6.41
N VAL A 214 -21.64 4.48 -7.48
CA VAL A 214 -22.48 3.54 -8.23
C VAL A 214 -22.97 2.46 -7.27
N ASP A 215 -24.28 2.20 -7.30
CA ASP A 215 -24.86 1.14 -6.47
C ASP A 215 -24.56 -0.23 -7.08
N ASN A 216 -23.85 -1.07 -6.34
CA ASN A 216 -23.75 -2.50 -6.54
C ASN A 216 -24.70 -3.20 -5.57
N PRO A 217 -25.83 -3.78 -6.06
CA PRO A 217 -26.85 -4.35 -5.20
C PRO A 217 -26.31 -5.42 -4.25
N SER A 218 -26.81 -5.40 -3.01
CA SER A 218 -26.41 -6.24 -1.87
C SER A 218 -25.10 -5.85 -1.19
N ASN A 219 -24.35 -4.88 -1.73
CA ASN A 219 -23.16 -4.36 -1.06
C ASN A 219 -23.55 -3.32 0.01
N THR A 220 -22.65 -3.11 0.96
CA THR A 220 -22.76 -2.07 2.00
C THR A 220 -21.60 -1.10 1.88
N TYR A 221 -21.80 0.13 2.36
CA TYR A 221 -20.85 1.22 2.15
C TYR A 221 -20.53 1.88 3.49
N SER A 222 -19.28 1.82 3.92
CA SER A 222 -18.82 2.50 5.13
C SER A 222 -18.22 3.85 4.74
N TRP A 223 -18.89 4.93 5.14
CA TRP A 223 -18.46 6.29 4.87
C TRP A 223 -17.66 6.87 6.04
N THR A 224 -16.59 7.60 5.73
CA THR A 224 -15.77 8.35 6.68
C THR A 224 -15.66 9.80 6.22
N ILE A 225 -16.06 10.74 7.08
CA ILE A 225 -16.07 12.18 6.79
C ILE A 225 -15.03 12.88 7.66
N ILE A 226 -14.22 13.74 7.05
CA ILE A 226 -13.29 14.65 7.75
C ILE A 226 -13.74 16.07 7.45
N GLY A 227 -14.02 16.87 8.49
CA GLY A 227 -14.47 18.27 8.36
C GLY A 227 -15.98 18.47 8.42
N GLY A 228 -16.77 17.42 8.60
CA GLY A 228 -18.22 17.44 8.74
C GLY A 228 -18.75 16.13 9.30
N ASP A 229 -20.08 16.01 9.36
CA ASP A 229 -20.79 14.83 9.87
C ASP A 229 -21.70 14.23 8.80
N GLN A 230 -21.82 12.90 8.80
CA GLN A 230 -22.79 12.22 7.96
C GLN A 230 -24.20 12.48 8.49
N ALA A 231 -25.03 13.15 7.70
CA ALA A 231 -26.39 13.53 8.07
C ALA A 231 -27.44 12.47 7.71
N SER A 232 -27.23 11.70 6.64
CA SER A 232 -28.16 10.64 6.22
C SER A 232 -27.50 9.54 5.39
N GLY A 233 -28.29 8.55 4.96
CA GLY A 233 -27.87 7.46 4.07
C GLY A 233 -27.22 6.28 4.78
N SER A 234 -26.68 6.47 5.99
CA SER A 234 -26.04 5.40 6.78
C SER A 234 -25.07 4.58 5.91
N ASN A 235 -25.26 3.26 5.83
CA ASN A 235 -24.42 2.34 5.08
C ASN A 235 -24.82 2.14 3.61
N THR A 236 -25.55 3.07 2.99
CA THR A 236 -26.00 2.97 1.59
C THR A 236 -25.00 3.62 0.63
N ASN A 237 -25.19 3.40 -0.68
CA ASN A 237 -24.33 3.95 -1.73
C ASN A 237 -24.45 5.48 -1.89
N SER A 238 -25.38 6.14 -1.18
CA SER A 238 -25.64 7.57 -1.24
C SER A 238 -25.89 8.14 0.15
N ILE A 239 -25.14 9.18 0.50
CA ILE A 239 -25.23 9.85 1.80
C ILE A 239 -25.41 11.35 1.61
N THR A 240 -25.81 12.02 2.68
CA THR A 240 -25.68 13.48 2.78
C THR A 240 -24.74 13.84 3.92
N VAL A 241 -23.99 14.92 3.75
CA VAL A 241 -23.03 15.45 4.72
C VAL A 241 -23.42 16.86 5.12
N ASP A 242 -23.32 17.14 6.42
CA ASP A 242 -23.38 18.49 6.98
C ASP A 242 -21.95 18.96 7.29
N TRP A 243 -21.50 19.99 6.59
CA TRP A 243 -20.12 20.49 6.71
C TRP A 243 -19.93 21.45 7.88
N GLY A 244 -18.74 21.41 8.48
CA GLY A 244 -18.39 22.19 9.65
C GLY A 244 -18.41 23.71 9.43
N ALA A 245 -18.43 24.46 10.53
CA ALA A 245 -18.52 25.93 10.53
C ALA A 245 -17.17 26.65 10.35
N THR A 246 -16.06 25.92 10.22
CA THR A 246 -14.71 26.48 10.09
C THR A 246 -14.12 26.07 8.74
N GLY A 247 -13.50 27.02 8.04
CA GLY A 247 -12.78 26.71 6.81
C GLY A 247 -11.66 25.71 7.09
N MET A 248 -11.51 24.71 6.22
CA MET A 248 -10.60 23.59 6.44
C MET A 248 -10.01 23.13 5.11
N ASP A 249 -8.68 23.17 5.05
CA ASP A 249 -7.90 22.44 4.06
C ASP A 249 -7.71 21.00 4.56
N GLY A 250 -7.99 20.02 3.71
CA GLY A 250 -7.87 18.60 4.07
C GLY A 250 -9.17 17.96 4.61
N ALA A 251 -10.33 18.60 4.39
CA ALA A 251 -11.60 17.90 4.51
C ALA A 251 -11.71 16.81 3.42
N SER A 252 -12.49 15.77 3.68
CA SER A 252 -12.66 14.67 2.72
C SER A 252 -13.89 13.83 2.99
N VAL A 253 -14.38 13.19 1.93
CA VAL A 253 -15.35 12.10 1.99
C VAL A 253 -14.65 10.83 1.50
N SER A 254 -14.64 9.78 2.31
CA SER A 254 -14.08 8.48 1.94
C SER A 254 -15.12 7.39 2.09
N VAL A 255 -15.08 6.38 1.22
CA VAL A 255 -15.98 5.21 1.27
C VAL A 255 -15.22 3.92 1.09
N VAL A 256 -15.61 2.88 1.83
CA VAL A 256 -15.22 1.49 1.62
C VAL A 256 -16.48 0.69 1.33
N GLU A 257 -16.52 0.03 0.18
CA GLU A 257 -17.59 -0.88 -0.18
C GLU A 257 -17.28 -2.29 0.28
N THR A 258 -18.29 -3.02 0.77
CA THR A 258 -18.15 -4.37 1.28
C THR A 258 -19.23 -5.27 0.70
N ASN A 259 -18.83 -6.45 0.27
CA ASN A 259 -19.74 -7.53 -0.11
C ASN A 259 -19.45 -8.80 0.71
N ASP A 260 -20.12 -9.90 0.40
CA ASP A 260 -19.92 -11.19 1.09
C ASP A 260 -18.51 -11.79 0.91
N CYS A 261 -17.74 -11.31 -0.08
CA CYS A 261 -16.36 -11.74 -0.31
C CYS A 261 -15.42 -11.00 0.64
N THR A 262 -15.40 -9.67 0.57
CA THR A 262 -14.44 -8.83 1.28
C THR A 262 -14.82 -7.33 1.20
N ASN A 263 -13.99 -6.49 1.80
CA ASN A 263 -13.93 -5.06 1.58
C ASN A 263 -13.15 -4.73 0.29
N GLY A 264 -13.68 -3.78 -0.49
CA GLY A 264 -12.98 -3.17 -1.61
C GLY A 264 -11.95 -2.14 -1.15
N ALA A 265 -11.22 -1.59 -2.13
CA ALA A 265 -10.29 -0.51 -1.88
C ALA A 265 -11.01 0.79 -1.48
N PRO A 266 -10.47 1.59 -0.54
CA PRO A 266 -11.07 2.86 -0.19
C PRO A 266 -11.00 3.84 -1.36
N VAL A 267 -12.09 4.58 -1.58
CA VAL A 267 -12.15 5.71 -2.51
C VAL A 267 -12.32 6.98 -1.71
N THR A 268 -11.48 8.00 -1.97
CA THR A 268 -11.51 9.27 -1.26
C THR A 268 -11.67 10.44 -2.22
N LEU A 269 -12.61 11.33 -1.91
CA LEU A 269 -12.80 12.63 -2.54
C LEU A 269 -12.30 13.72 -1.57
N PRO A 270 -11.20 14.42 -1.89
CA PRO A 270 -10.80 15.62 -1.16
C PRO A 270 -11.84 16.72 -1.30
N VAL A 271 -12.10 17.44 -0.21
CA VAL A 271 -13.03 18.57 -0.14
C VAL A 271 -12.34 19.78 0.46
N ILE A 272 -12.66 20.97 -0.06
CA ILE A 272 -12.24 22.26 0.52
C ILE A 272 -13.47 22.94 1.12
N ILE A 273 -13.36 23.30 2.41
CA ILE A 273 -14.39 24.09 3.09
C ILE A 273 -13.98 25.56 3.07
N HIS A 274 -14.71 26.37 2.30
CA HIS A 274 -14.43 27.79 2.14
C HIS A 274 -14.99 28.59 3.33
N PRO A 275 -14.17 29.40 4.01
CA PRO A 275 -14.61 30.25 5.11
C PRO A 275 -15.52 31.38 4.61
N VAL A 276 -16.31 31.97 5.52
CA VAL A 276 -16.99 33.24 5.24
C VAL A 276 -15.93 34.34 5.10
N PRO A 277 -16.04 35.24 4.11
CA PRO A 277 -15.20 36.43 4.06
C PRO A 277 -15.27 37.22 5.38
N PRO A 278 -14.15 37.76 5.89
CA PRO A 278 -14.20 38.60 7.08
C PRO A 278 -15.09 39.83 6.82
N GLU A 279 -15.90 40.22 7.81
CA GLU A 279 -16.68 41.45 7.74
C GLU A 279 -15.75 42.65 7.51
N SER A 280 -16.12 43.55 6.60
CA SER A 280 -15.37 44.79 6.39
C SER A 280 -15.37 45.63 7.67
N ILE A 281 -14.20 46.10 8.10
CA ILE A 281 -14.11 47.07 9.19
C ILE A 281 -14.76 48.38 8.72
N ALA A 282 -15.85 48.80 9.39
CA ALA A 282 -16.55 50.06 9.15
C ALA A 282 -15.87 51.25 9.83
#